data_AF-A0A328WXT1-F1
#
_entry.id   AF-A0A328WXT1-F1
#
_cell.length_a   1.000
_cell.length_b   1.000
_cell.length_c   1.000
_cell.angle_alpha   90.00
_cell.angle_beta   90.00
_cell.angle_gamma   90.00
#
_symmetry.space_group_name_H-M   'P 1'
#
loop_
_entity.id
_entity.type
_entity.pdbx_description
1 polymer ?
#
loop_
_entity_poly.entity_id
_entity_poly.type
_entity_poly.pdbx_seq_one_letter_code
_entity_poly.pdbx_strand_id
1 'polypeptide(L)'
;MKKIIFFALFYFCFSMVNAQKITAKYGIVELYEKFASAHVQPRNVGVWLPQNYSSKKKYAVLYMHDGQMLFDSTITFNKMEWGVDECLTKLIREGKIKNTIVVGIWNTQENRRQEYFPQKPYESLAKEDKEKVERSYVKSGKPKEFKPTSDDYLKFIVEELKPFIDNTYSTLQDKANTFIAGSSMGGLISIYAICEYPQIFGGAACLSTHWPGIFEAENNPVPESFYAYLKEKLPEPQTVKIYFDYGTVELDAMYPPLQAKVDEIMVSKGFTKVNWMTKEFKGENHSEKAWKKRLPIPMTFLLQN
;
A
#
# COMPACT_ATOMS: atom_id res chain seq x y z
N MET A 1 -3.71 32.51 -61.68
CA MET A 1 -3.21 32.88 -60.33
C MET A 1 -2.63 31.63 -59.68
N LYS A 2 -1.30 31.54 -59.52
CA LYS A 2 -0.61 30.40 -58.89
C LYS A 2 -0.69 30.55 -57.37
N LYS A 3 -1.27 29.58 -56.65
CA LYS A 3 -1.28 29.55 -55.18
C LYS A 3 0.06 28.98 -54.69
N ILE A 4 0.79 29.80 -53.93
CA ILE A 4 2.01 29.41 -53.20
C ILE A 4 1.54 28.85 -51.85
N ILE A 5 1.89 27.60 -51.55
CA ILE A 5 1.64 26.96 -50.25
C ILE A 5 2.92 27.12 -49.42
N PHE A 6 2.82 27.85 -48.31
CA PHE A 6 3.89 27.97 -47.31
C PHE A 6 3.85 26.75 -46.39
N PHE A 7 4.93 25.97 -46.35
CA PHE A 7 5.17 24.96 -45.32
C PHE A 7 5.81 25.65 -44.10
N ALA A 8 5.09 25.77 -43.00
CA ALA A 8 5.64 26.16 -41.72
C ALA A 8 6.29 24.93 -41.06
N LEU A 9 7.62 24.92 -40.96
CA LEU A 9 8.35 23.96 -40.13
C LEU A 9 8.14 24.31 -38.65
N PHE A 10 7.38 23.48 -37.93
CA PHE A 10 7.35 23.51 -36.47
C PHE A 10 8.63 22.86 -35.92
N TYR A 11 9.54 23.67 -35.39
CA TYR A 11 10.64 23.18 -34.56
C TYR A 11 10.08 22.76 -33.20
N PHE A 12 10.02 21.45 -32.95
CA PHE A 12 9.75 20.90 -31.62
C PHE A 12 11.01 21.10 -30.76
N CYS A 13 10.95 22.07 -29.85
CA CYS A 13 11.98 22.26 -28.84
C CYS A 13 11.75 21.22 -27.73
N PHE A 14 12.54 20.14 -27.73
CA PHE A 14 12.57 19.19 -26.61
C PHE A 14 13.21 19.88 -25.41
N SER A 15 12.37 20.34 -24.48
CA SER A 15 12.84 20.67 -23.14
C SER A 15 13.17 19.37 -22.43
N MET A 16 14.46 19.14 -22.14
CA MET A 16 14.87 18.07 -21.24
C MET A 16 14.35 18.41 -19.85
N VAL A 17 13.22 17.80 -19.49
CA VAL A 17 12.72 17.78 -18.12
C VAL A 17 13.73 16.96 -17.31
N ASN A 18 14.40 17.60 -16.34
CA ASN A 18 15.17 16.87 -15.33
C ASN A 18 14.17 16.05 -14.49
N ALA A 19 13.97 14.79 -14.88
CA ALA A 19 13.16 13.85 -14.11
C ALA A 19 13.75 13.72 -12.70
N GLN A 20 12.90 13.78 -11.68
CA GLN A 20 13.33 13.59 -10.30
C GLN A 20 13.87 12.16 -10.15
N LYS A 21 15.19 12.02 -9.96
CA LYS A 21 15.83 10.71 -9.83
C LYS A 21 15.68 10.21 -8.39
N ILE A 22 14.98 9.10 -8.20
CA ILE A 22 14.91 8.39 -6.92
C ILE A 22 16.20 7.59 -6.75
N THR A 23 16.89 7.76 -5.62
CA THR A 23 18.15 7.08 -5.34
C THR A 23 17.96 5.99 -4.30
N ALA A 24 17.77 4.75 -4.75
CA ALA A 24 17.87 3.57 -3.90
C ALA A 24 19.35 3.24 -3.59
N LYS A 25 19.61 2.63 -2.44
CA LYS A 25 20.96 2.19 -2.06
C LYS A 25 21.40 0.94 -2.82
N TYR A 26 20.47 0.02 -3.09
CA TYR A 26 20.71 -1.18 -3.89
C TYR A 26 19.66 -1.31 -5.00
N GLY A 27 20.08 -1.77 -6.18
CA GLY A 27 19.16 -1.87 -7.33
C GLY A 27 18.89 -0.52 -7.98
N ILE A 28 17.82 -0.46 -8.78
CA ILE A 28 17.39 0.76 -9.47
C ILE A 28 15.90 0.98 -9.26
N VAL A 29 15.47 2.24 -9.25
CA VAL A 29 14.05 2.62 -9.26
C VAL A 29 13.73 3.30 -10.57
N GLU A 30 12.82 2.72 -11.34
CA GLU A 30 12.24 3.32 -12.53
C GLU A 30 11.00 4.10 -12.13
N LEU A 31 10.98 5.42 -12.38
CA LEU A 31 9.87 6.30 -12.00
C LEU A 31 8.97 6.56 -13.21
N TYR A 32 7.72 6.15 -13.11
CA TYR A 32 6.64 6.55 -14.01
C TYR A 32 5.92 7.75 -13.42
N GLU A 33 6.28 8.94 -13.89
CA GLU A 33 5.65 10.18 -13.43
C GLU A 33 4.21 10.29 -13.97
N LYS A 34 3.29 10.70 -13.09
CA LYS A 34 1.87 10.92 -13.43
C LYS A 34 1.26 9.76 -14.25
N PHE A 35 1.51 8.53 -13.83
CA PHE A 35 0.85 7.35 -14.37
C PHE A 35 -0.66 7.59 -14.41
N ALA A 36 -1.22 7.55 -15.62
CA ALA A 36 -2.62 7.89 -15.87
C ALA A 36 -3.55 6.77 -15.42
N SER A 37 -4.77 7.14 -15.02
CA SER A 37 -5.80 6.20 -14.60
C SER A 37 -7.18 6.74 -15.00
N ALA A 38 -8.09 5.84 -15.36
CA ALA A 38 -9.50 6.15 -15.53
C ALA A 38 -10.28 6.16 -14.20
N HIS A 39 -9.73 5.54 -13.14
CA HIS A 39 -10.40 5.39 -11.85
C HIS A 39 -10.01 6.45 -10.83
N VAL A 40 -8.76 6.91 -10.87
CA VAL A 40 -8.22 7.83 -9.86
C VAL A 40 -7.36 8.92 -10.49
N GLN A 41 -7.00 9.94 -9.70
CA GLN A 41 -6.08 10.97 -10.18
C GLN A 41 -4.72 10.37 -10.54
N PRO A 42 -4.06 10.87 -11.62
CA PRO A 42 -2.72 10.45 -11.99
C PRO A 42 -1.73 10.61 -10.85
N ARG A 43 -0.82 9.65 -10.71
CA ARG A 43 0.15 9.60 -9.61
C ARG A 43 1.49 9.05 -10.07
N ASN A 44 2.52 9.29 -9.28
CA ASN A 44 3.82 8.67 -9.54
C ASN A 44 3.80 7.20 -9.13
N VAL A 45 4.46 6.36 -9.91
CA VAL A 45 4.70 4.95 -9.59
C VAL A 45 6.18 4.66 -9.72
N GLY A 46 6.82 4.25 -8.63
CA GLY A 46 8.21 3.81 -8.64
C GLY A 46 8.31 2.30 -8.68
N VAL A 47 9.01 1.74 -9.66
CA VAL A 47 9.28 0.30 -9.75
C VAL A 47 10.73 0.04 -9.37
N TRP A 48 10.93 -0.61 -8.23
CA TRP A 48 12.25 -1.04 -7.79
C TRP A 48 12.60 -2.41 -8.36
N LEU A 49 13.77 -2.48 -8.98
CA LEU A 49 14.37 -3.69 -9.52
C LEU A 49 15.63 -4.05 -8.74
N PRO A 50 15.80 -5.31 -8.30
CA PRO A 50 17.03 -5.73 -7.63
C PRO A 50 18.23 -5.60 -8.56
N GLN A 51 19.43 -5.42 -8.00
CA GLN A 51 20.68 -5.18 -8.75
C GLN A 51 20.94 -6.20 -9.88
N ASN A 52 20.49 -7.44 -9.72
CA ASN A 52 20.64 -8.55 -10.66
C ASN A 52 19.35 -8.88 -11.42
N TYR A 53 18.46 -7.91 -11.58
CA TYR A 53 17.25 -8.06 -12.37
C TYR A 53 17.59 -8.53 -13.80
N SER A 54 16.82 -9.50 -14.30
CA SER A 54 16.96 -10.03 -15.66
C SER A 54 15.62 -10.50 -16.18
N SER A 55 15.28 -10.11 -17.40
CA SER A 55 14.07 -10.58 -18.08
C SER A 55 14.04 -12.11 -18.31
N LYS A 56 15.17 -12.80 -18.11
CA LYS A 56 15.27 -14.28 -18.18
C LYS A 56 14.83 -14.98 -16.88
N LYS A 57 14.68 -14.24 -15.78
CA LYS A 57 14.17 -14.75 -14.49
C LYS A 57 12.76 -14.24 -14.25
N LYS A 58 12.04 -14.88 -13.34
CA LYS A 58 10.70 -14.47 -12.93
C LYS A 58 10.72 -13.98 -11.49
N TYR A 59 9.97 -12.92 -11.21
CA TYR A 59 9.96 -12.22 -9.94
C TYR A 59 8.55 -12.14 -9.36
N ALA A 60 8.39 -12.35 -8.06
CA ALA A 60 7.19 -11.94 -7.37
C ALA A 60 7.07 -10.41 -7.34
N VAL A 61 5.86 -9.91 -7.13
CA VAL A 61 5.58 -8.48 -7.11
C VAL A 61 4.99 -8.09 -5.75
N LEU A 62 5.63 -7.13 -5.10
CA LEU A 62 5.13 -6.50 -3.89
C LEU A 62 4.65 -5.08 -4.23
N TYR A 63 3.34 -4.85 -4.17
CA TYR A 63 2.75 -3.52 -4.26
C TYR A 63 2.81 -2.86 -2.89
N MET A 64 3.39 -1.66 -2.81
CA MET A 64 3.50 -0.92 -1.55
C MET A 64 2.87 0.46 -1.68
N HIS A 65 2.02 0.79 -0.71
CA HIS A 65 1.43 2.12 -0.55
C HIS A 65 2.48 3.15 -0.10
N ASP A 66 2.14 4.42 -0.24
CA ASP A 66 3.04 5.54 0.11
C ASP A 66 4.43 5.43 -0.56
N GLY A 67 4.43 5.09 -1.85
CA GLY A 67 5.62 4.78 -2.65
C GLY A 67 6.76 5.81 -2.56
N GLN A 68 6.45 7.07 -2.28
CA GLN A 68 7.44 8.14 -2.09
C GLN A 68 8.31 7.95 -0.84
N MET A 69 7.89 7.13 0.12
CA MET A 69 8.57 6.91 1.41
C MET A 69 9.47 5.67 1.43
N LEU A 70 9.57 4.94 0.31
CA LEU A 70 10.12 3.58 0.35
C LEU A 70 11.65 3.49 0.20
N PHE A 71 12.24 4.32 -0.67
CA PHE A 71 13.59 4.08 -1.21
C PHE A 71 14.59 5.23 -1.06
N ASP A 72 14.12 6.46 -0.87
CA ASP A 72 15.01 7.62 -0.87
C ASP A 72 14.56 8.67 0.16
N SER A 73 15.19 8.63 1.33
CA SER A 73 14.93 9.58 2.41
C SER A 73 15.13 11.05 2.00
N THR A 74 15.94 11.37 0.98
CA THR A 74 16.23 12.76 0.61
C THR A 74 15.03 13.49 0.02
N ILE A 75 14.12 12.75 -0.63
CA ILE A 75 12.90 13.27 -1.27
C ILE A 75 11.66 13.21 -0.36
N THR A 76 11.77 12.56 0.81
CA THR A 76 10.67 12.44 1.76
C THR A 76 10.47 13.72 2.57
N PHE A 77 9.24 13.93 3.03
CA PHE A 77 8.86 15.11 3.79
C PHE A 77 9.53 15.15 5.18
N ASN A 78 9.77 13.98 5.81
CA ASN A 78 10.35 13.86 7.15
C ASN A 78 11.82 13.38 7.15
N LYS A 79 12.44 13.28 5.97
CA LYS A 79 13.82 12.78 5.81
C LYS A 79 14.04 11.36 6.34
N MET A 80 12.98 10.54 6.32
CA MET A 80 13.02 9.13 6.67
C MET A 80 12.44 8.28 5.54
N GLU A 81 12.92 7.06 5.43
CA GLU A 81 12.44 6.07 4.48
C GLU A 81 12.24 4.71 5.16
N TRP A 82 11.54 3.82 4.47
CA TRP A 82 11.39 2.42 4.89
C TRP A 82 12.63 1.55 4.65
N GLY A 83 13.49 1.93 3.71
CA GLY A 83 14.66 1.14 3.32
C GLY A 83 14.26 -0.23 2.77
N VAL A 84 13.29 -0.22 1.85
CA VAL A 84 12.74 -1.45 1.26
C VAL A 84 13.81 -2.16 0.43
N ASP A 85 14.62 -1.40 -0.32
CA ASP A 85 15.66 -1.94 -1.18
C ASP A 85 16.79 -2.61 -0.37
N GLU A 86 17.21 -2.06 0.77
CA GLU A 86 18.19 -2.74 1.62
C GLU A 86 17.62 -4.01 2.25
N CYS A 87 16.38 -3.95 2.72
CA CYS A 87 15.70 -5.08 3.34
C CYS A 87 15.57 -6.25 2.36
N LEU A 88 14.96 -6.01 1.19
CA LEU A 88 14.72 -7.06 0.20
C LEU A 88 16.03 -7.55 -0.42
N THR A 89 16.99 -6.65 -0.72
CA THR A 89 18.31 -7.08 -1.21
C THR A 89 18.98 -8.05 -0.24
N LYS A 90 18.95 -7.75 1.06
CA LYS A 90 19.53 -8.63 2.08
C LYS A 90 18.80 -9.98 2.12
N LEU A 91 17.46 -9.98 2.20
CA LEU A 91 16.67 -11.20 2.30
C LEU A 91 16.80 -12.09 1.04
N ILE A 92 16.85 -11.50 -0.15
CA ILE A 92 17.07 -12.21 -1.42
C ILE A 92 18.47 -12.84 -1.44
N ARG A 93 19.51 -12.09 -1.05
CA ARG A 93 20.89 -12.61 -1.00
C ARG A 93 21.06 -13.75 0.01
N GLU A 94 20.34 -13.68 1.13
CA GLU A 94 20.32 -14.73 2.16
C GLU A 94 19.42 -15.93 1.78
N GLY A 95 18.72 -15.89 0.65
CA GLY A 95 17.82 -16.97 0.21
C GLY A 95 16.56 -17.12 1.06
N LYS A 96 16.22 -16.11 1.88
CA LYS A 96 15.06 -16.15 2.80
C LYS A 96 13.74 -15.88 2.11
N ILE A 97 13.79 -15.16 0.99
CA ILE A 97 12.62 -14.84 0.16
C ILE A 97 12.90 -15.13 -1.30
N LYS A 98 11.83 -15.30 -2.08
CA LYS A 98 11.89 -15.41 -3.54
C LYS A 98 12.41 -14.11 -4.16
N ASN A 99 12.86 -14.18 -5.42
CA ASN A 99 13.22 -12.97 -6.16
C ASN A 99 11.97 -12.08 -6.31
N THR A 100 12.08 -10.80 -5.96
CA THR A 100 10.94 -9.88 -5.89
C THR A 100 11.29 -8.52 -6.48
N ILE A 101 10.33 -7.90 -7.17
CA ILE A 101 10.32 -6.47 -7.51
C ILE A 101 9.28 -5.75 -6.64
N VAL A 102 9.45 -4.44 -6.45
CA VAL A 102 8.50 -3.63 -5.67
C VAL A 102 7.89 -2.55 -6.53
N VAL A 103 6.56 -2.42 -6.44
CA VAL A 103 5.80 -1.35 -7.10
C VAL A 103 5.33 -0.39 -6.02
N GLY A 104 6.05 0.71 -5.83
CA GLY A 104 5.72 1.78 -4.90
C GLY A 104 4.69 2.73 -5.51
N ILE A 105 3.48 2.70 -4.99
CA ILE A 105 2.35 3.51 -5.44
C ILE A 105 2.31 4.79 -4.60
N TRP A 106 2.66 5.93 -5.20
CA TRP A 106 2.63 7.19 -4.48
C TRP A 106 1.18 7.55 -4.13
N ASN A 107 0.97 8.03 -2.91
CA ASN A 107 -0.32 8.60 -2.58
C ASN A 107 -0.49 9.97 -3.26
N THR A 108 -1.74 10.42 -3.38
CA THR A 108 -2.03 11.82 -3.68
C THR A 108 -2.39 12.50 -2.36
N GLN A 109 -1.67 13.57 -1.99
CA GLN A 109 -1.82 14.19 -0.65
C GLN A 109 -3.26 14.58 -0.33
N GLU A 110 -4.03 14.99 -1.33
CA GLU A 110 -5.44 15.35 -1.15
C GLU A 110 -6.35 14.13 -0.97
N ASN A 111 -6.14 13.06 -1.74
CA ASN A 111 -7.06 11.92 -1.72
C ASN A 111 -6.58 10.75 -0.85
N ARG A 112 -5.35 10.75 -0.31
CA ARG A 112 -4.80 9.61 0.45
C ARG A 112 -5.78 9.08 1.49
N ARG A 113 -6.41 9.96 2.27
CA ARG A 113 -7.36 9.52 3.30
C ARG A 113 -8.59 8.86 2.67
N GLN A 114 -9.14 9.41 1.60
CA GLN A 114 -10.32 8.87 0.92
C GLN A 114 -10.00 7.55 0.18
N GLU A 115 -8.84 7.48 -0.48
CA GLU A 115 -8.39 6.29 -1.21
C GLU A 115 -8.01 5.13 -0.28
N TYR A 116 -7.53 5.42 0.95
CA TYR A 116 -7.06 4.37 1.86
C TYR A 116 -8.09 3.99 2.94
N PHE A 117 -9.20 4.71 3.04
CA PHE A 117 -10.27 4.36 3.98
C PHE A 117 -11.21 3.33 3.34
N PRO A 118 -11.41 2.14 3.95
CA PRO A 118 -12.30 1.12 3.40
C PRO A 118 -13.73 1.65 3.15
N GLN A 119 -14.11 1.74 1.89
CA GLN A 119 -15.35 2.36 1.44
C GLN A 119 -16.58 1.59 1.90
N LYS A 120 -16.65 0.26 1.68
CA LYS A 120 -17.81 -0.54 2.09
C LYS A 120 -18.07 -0.52 3.60
N PRO A 121 -17.04 -0.64 4.47
CA PRO A 121 -17.25 -0.42 5.90
C PRO A 121 -17.77 0.98 6.25
N TYR A 122 -17.26 2.02 5.59
CA TYR A 122 -17.80 3.38 5.78
C TYR A 122 -19.27 3.48 5.35
N GLU A 123 -19.61 2.93 4.18
CA GLU A 123 -20.98 2.93 3.65
C GLU A 123 -21.97 2.20 4.56
N SER A 124 -21.50 1.18 5.30
CA SER A 124 -22.32 0.44 6.27
C SER A 124 -22.64 1.22 7.56
N LEU A 125 -21.92 2.31 7.85
CA LEU A 125 -22.18 3.12 9.04
C LEU A 125 -23.55 3.80 8.97
N ALA A 126 -24.19 3.92 10.14
CA ALA A 126 -25.36 4.77 10.32
C ALA A 126 -25.02 6.24 9.97
N LYS A 127 -26.05 7.03 9.61
CA LYS A 127 -25.86 8.41 9.17
C LYS A 127 -25.15 9.25 10.24
N GLU A 128 -25.55 9.10 11.49
CA GLU A 128 -25.03 9.84 12.64
C GLU A 128 -23.55 9.52 12.90
N ASP A 129 -23.12 8.30 12.57
CA ASP A 129 -21.74 7.86 12.68
C ASP A 129 -20.88 8.34 11.52
N LYS A 130 -21.42 8.41 10.29
CA LYS A 130 -20.74 9.06 9.15
C LYS A 130 -20.44 10.53 9.44
N GLU A 131 -21.38 11.24 10.06
CA GLU A 131 -21.17 12.63 10.47
C GLU A 131 -20.02 12.79 11.48
N LYS A 132 -19.73 11.79 12.33
CA LYS A 132 -18.55 11.82 13.22
C LYS A 132 -17.26 11.74 12.40
N VAL A 133 -17.21 10.86 11.40
CA VAL A 133 -16.07 10.72 10.51
C VAL A 133 -15.84 12.00 9.71
N GLU A 134 -16.89 12.58 9.14
CA GLU A 134 -16.83 13.86 8.43
C GLU A 134 -16.33 15.00 9.33
N ARG A 135 -16.83 15.10 10.57
CA ARG A 135 -16.33 16.09 11.53
C ARG A 135 -14.85 15.92 11.83
N SER A 136 -14.37 14.69 12.03
CA SER A 136 -12.95 14.40 12.21
C SER A 136 -12.14 14.81 10.98
N TYR A 137 -12.65 14.52 9.78
CA TYR A 137 -12.02 14.89 8.52
C TYR A 137 -11.88 16.41 8.37
N VAL A 138 -12.94 17.17 8.61
CA VAL A 138 -12.94 18.63 8.53
C VAL A 138 -11.98 19.24 9.57
N LYS A 139 -11.95 18.72 10.79
CA LYS A 139 -10.99 19.17 11.82
C LYS A 139 -9.53 18.99 11.41
N SER A 140 -9.24 18.03 10.51
CA SER A 140 -7.90 17.82 9.95
C SER A 140 -7.52 18.81 8.84
N GLY A 141 -8.33 19.85 8.59
CA GLY A 141 -8.07 20.88 7.58
C GLY A 141 -8.46 20.47 6.16
N LYS A 142 -9.30 19.46 6.02
CA LYS A 142 -9.74 18.87 4.73
C LYS A 142 -11.15 19.34 4.34
N PRO A 143 -11.58 19.18 3.07
CA PRO A 143 -12.88 19.68 2.60
C PRO A 143 -14.06 19.11 3.38
N LYS A 144 -15.21 19.79 3.27
CA LYS A 144 -16.42 19.53 4.06
C LYS A 144 -17.01 18.11 3.87
N GLU A 145 -16.75 17.47 2.73
CA GLU A 145 -17.30 16.15 2.40
C GLU A 145 -16.20 15.08 2.47
N PHE A 146 -16.44 14.06 3.30
CA PHE A 146 -15.62 12.85 3.32
C PHE A 146 -16.32 11.75 2.53
N LYS A 147 -15.74 11.40 1.38
CA LYS A 147 -16.22 10.30 0.54
C LYS A 147 -15.08 9.34 0.26
N PRO A 148 -15.00 8.17 0.92
CA PRO A 148 -14.03 7.16 0.57
C PRO A 148 -14.15 6.74 -0.89
N THR A 149 -13.00 6.51 -1.51
CA THR A 149 -12.85 6.09 -2.92
C THR A 149 -11.89 4.91 -3.03
N SER A 150 -11.80 4.09 -1.98
CA SER A 150 -10.90 2.94 -1.95
C SER A 150 -11.21 1.92 -3.03
N ASP A 151 -12.48 1.78 -3.43
CA ASP A 151 -12.85 0.83 -4.48
C ASP A 151 -12.24 1.24 -5.83
N ASP A 152 -12.29 2.52 -6.16
CA ASP A 152 -11.69 3.06 -7.38
C ASP A 152 -10.15 3.01 -7.32
N TYR A 153 -9.56 3.26 -6.14
CA TYR A 153 -8.12 3.08 -5.96
C TYR A 153 -7.68 1.63 -6.17
N LEU A 154 -8.44 0.64 -5.67
CA LEU A 154 -8.13 -0.76 -5.91
C LEU A 154 -8.36 -1.18 -7.36
N LYS A 155 -9.39 -0.65 -8.04
CA LYS A 155 -9.57 -0.86 -9.49
C LYS A 155 -8.38 -0.35 -10.28
N PHE A 156 -7.87 0.85 -9.98
CA PHE A 156 -6.62 1.33 -10.57
C PHE A 156 -5.48 0.32 -10.40
N ILE A 157 -5.30 -0.24 -9.20
CA ILE A 157 -4.23 -1.22 -8.97
C ILE A 157 -4.44 -2.49 -9.79
N VAL A 158 -5.67 -3.03 -9.80
CA VAL A 158 -5.96 -4.36 -10.35
C VAL A 158 -6.19 -4.34 -11.86
N GLU A 159 -6.88 -3.33 -12.38
CA GLU A 159 -7.33 -3.25 -13.78
C GLU A 159 -6.33 -2.49 -14.67
N GLU A 160 -5.49 -1.62 -14.10
CA GLU A 160 -4.57 -0.79 -14.88
C GLU A 160 -3.10 -1.04 -14.52
N LEU A 161 -2.74 -0.87 -13.25
CA LEU A 161 -1.35 -0.93 -12.83
C LEU A 161 -0.77 -2.34 -12.88
N LYS A 162 -1.46 -3.34 -12.32
CA LYS A 162 -0.97 -4.73 -12.36
C LYS A 162 -0.77 -5.24 -13.79
N PRO A 163 -1.72 -5.08 -14.72
CA PRO A 163 -1.52 -5.45 -16.13
C PRO A 163 -0.33 -4.72 -16.78
N PHE A 164 -0.15 -3.42 -16.48
CA PHE A 164 1.03 -2.69 -16.96
C PHE A 164 2.33 -3.30 -16.46
N ILE A 165 2.43 -3.59 -15.16
CA ILE A 165 3.62 -4.19 -14.53
C ILE A 165 3.90 -5.58 -15.12
N ASP A 166 2.86 -6.40 -15.27
CA ASP A 166 2.97 -7.78 -15.77
C ASP A 166 3.37 -7.86 -17.25
N ASN A 167 3.05 -6.85 -18.04
CA ASN A 167 3.46 -6.73 -19.45
C ASN A 167 4.85 -6.09 -19.63
N THR A 168 5.29 -5.28 -18.66
CA THR A 168 6.55 -4.52 -18.74
C THR A 168 7.73 -5.26 -18.12
N TYR A 169 7.47 -5.99 -17.02
CA TYR A 169 8.49 -6.68 -16.24
C TYR A 169 8.30 -8.19 -16.24
N SER A 170 9.37 -8.93 -15.95
CA SER A 170 9.32 -10.40 -15.93
C SER A 170 8.74 -10.91 -14.61
N THR A 171 7.43 -10.80 -14.45
CA THR A 171 6.72 -11.15 -13.21
C THR A 171 6.18 -12.58 -13.23
N LEU A 172 6.05 -13.16 -12.03
CA LEU A 172 5.14 -14.26 -11.73
C LEU A 172 3.75 -13.65 -11.50
N GLN A 173 2.86 -13.79 -12.48
CA GLN A 173 1.60 -13.05 -12.55
C GLN A 173 0.49 -13.65 -11.66
N ASP A 174 0.72 -14.85 -11.12
CA ASP A 174 -0.25 -15.58 -10.32
C ASP A 174 -0.39 -14.99 -8.90
N LYS A 175 -1.52 -15.34 -8.27
CA LYS A 175 -1.88 -14.89 -6.94
C LYS A 175 -0.79 -15.18 -5.90
N ALA A 176 -0.17 -16.36 -5.92
CA ALA A 176 0.81 -16.78 -4.90
C ALA A 176 2.12 -15.97 -4.95
N ASN A 177 2.28 -15.11 -5.96
CA ASN A 177 3.43 -14.24 -6.16
C ASN A 177 3.07 -12.75 -6.26
N THR A 178 1.83 -12.39 -5.93
CA THR A 178 1.33 -11.00 -5.93
C THR A 178 0.94 -10.60 -4.51
N PHE A 179 1.61 -9.60 -3.94
CA PHE A 179 1.43 -9.18 -2.54
C PHE A 179 1.19 -7.67 -2.43
N ILE A 180 0.53 -7.24 -1.36
CA ILE A 180 0.26 -5.82 -1.10
C ILE A 180 0.64 -5.43 0.33
N ALA A 181 1.18 -4.23 0.55
CA ALA A 181 1.60 -3.82 1.88
C ALA A 181 1.54 -2.30 2.10
N GLY A 182 1.38 -1.91 3.36
CA GLY A 182 1.46 -0.52 3.77
C GLY A 182 1.43 -0.37 5.28
N SER A 183 1.61 0.86 5.77
CA SER A 183 1.42 1.18 7.18
C SER A 183 0.22 2.06 7.44
N SER A 184 -0.30 2.06 8.68
CA SER A 184 -1.34 2.98 9.09
C SER A 184 -2.61 2.78 8.24
N MET A 185 -3.10 3.83 7.59
CA MET A 185 -4.16 3.72 6.57
C MET A 185 -3.76 2.84 5.38
N GLY A 186 -2.47 2.78 5.02
CA GLY A 186 -1.90 1.84 4.05
C GLY A 186 -2.14 0.37 4.46
N GLY A 187 -2.15 0.10 5.77
CA GLY A 187 -2.54 -1.21 6.31
C GLY A 187 -4.03 -1.49 6.15
N LEU A 188 -4.90 -0.48 6.34
CA LEU A 188 -6.35 -0.60 6.12
C LEU A 188 -6.67 -0.95 4.66
N ILE A 189 -6.09 -0.23 3.71
CA ILE A 189 -6.32 -0.50 2.28
C ILE A 189 -5.68 -1.82 1.83
N SER A 190 -4.58 -2.26 2.45
CA SER A 190 -3.97 -3.56 2.18
C SER A 190 -4.87 -4.73 2.60
N ILE A 191 -5.45 -4.68 3.81
CA ILE A 191 -6.40 -5.72 4.23
C ILE A 191 -7.69 -5.66 3.41
N TYR A 192 -8.17 -4.45 3.10
CA TYR A 192 -9.33 -4.25 2.23
C TYR A 192 -9.11 -4.84 0.83
N ALA A 193 -7.92 -4.64 0.24
CA ALA A 193 -7.55 -5.21 -1.05
C ALA A 193 -7.60 -6.73 -1.08
N ILE A 194 -7.16 -7.40 0.00
CA ILE A 194 -7.26 -8.85 0.09
C ILE A 194 -8.69 -9.34 0.21
N CYS A 195 -9.55 -8.62 0.94
CA CYS A 195 -10.96 -8.95 1.05
C CYS A 195 -11.70 -8.78 -0.29
N GLU A 196 -11.35 -7.75 -1.05
CA GLU A 196 -12.03 -7.39 -2.31
C GLU A 196 -11.50 -8.16 -3.52
N TYR A 197 -10.20 -8.44 -3.55
CA TYR A 197 -9.53 -9.12 -4.66
C TYR A 197 -8.72 -10.33 -4.18
N PRO A 198 -9.34 -11.29 -3.46
CA PRO A 198 -8.64 -12.46 -2.95
C PRO A 198 -8.15 -13.37 -4.07
N GLN A 199 -8.62 -13.24 -5.31
CA GLN A 199 -8.11 -13.93 -6.48
C GLN A 199 -6.83 -13.31 -7.06
N ILE A 200 -6.53 -12.06 -6.71
CA ILE A 200 -5.35 -11.33 -7.20
C ILE A 200 -4.22 -11.34 -6.19
N PHE A 201 -4.51 -11.04 -4.92
CA PHE A 201 -3.48 -10.91 -3.88
C PHE A 201 -3.35 -12.20 -3.06
N GLY A 202 -2.15 -12.79 -3.07
CA GLY A 202 -1.81 -13.95 -2.25
C GLY A 202 -1.41 -13.61 -0.82
N GLY A 203 -1.12 -12.35 -0.53
CA GLY A 203 -0.90 -11.93 0.86
C GLY A 203 -0.74 -10.43 1.07
N ALA A 204 -1.01 -10.00 2.30
CA ALA A 204 -0.96 -8.60 2.71
C ALA A 204 -0.14 -8.40 3.98
N ALA A 205 0.66 -7.34 4.03
CA ALA A 205 1.33 -6.89 5.24
C ALA A 205 0.78 -5.53 5.67
N CYS A 206 0.14 -5.52 6.84
CA CYS A 206 -0.56 -4.36 7.38
C CYS A 206 0.17 -3.90 8.65
N LEU A 207 1.11 -2.98 8.48
CA LEU A 207 1.96 -2.52 9.58
C LEU A 207 1.28 -1.38 10.34
N SER A 208 1.19 -1.48 11.67
CA SER A 208 0.59 -0.44 12.52
C SER A 208 -0.77 0.05 11.98
N THR A 209 -1.64 -0.88 11.61
CA THR A 209 -2.90 -0.60 10.91
C THR A 209 -3.75 0.38 11.72
N HIS A 210 -4.21 1.46 11.06
CA HIS A 210 -4.97 2.51 11.72
C HIS A 210 -6.45 2.13 11.89
N TRP A 211 -6.72 1.05 12.64
CA TRP A 211 -8.08 0.55 12.95
C TRP A 211 -9.09 1.59 13.42
N PRO A 212 -8.72 2.65 14.17
CA PRO A 212 -9.64 3.73 14.50
C PRO A 212 -10.25 4.44 13.28
N GLY A 213 -9.55 4.48 12.14
CA GLY A 213 -9.92 5.24 10.93
C GLY A 213 -9.94 6.78 11.07
N ILE A 214 -10.26 7.26 12.27
CA ILE A 214 -10.24 8.65 12.74
C ILE A 214 -9.40 8.74 14.02
N PHE A 215 -8.95 9.94 14.38
CA PHE A 215 -8.05 10.12 15.52
C PHE A 215 -8.77 10.18 16.87
N GLU A 216 -10.09 10.35 16.88
CA GLU A 216 -10.90 10.28 18.09
C GLU A 216 -11.05 8.83 18.58
N ALA A 217 -10.65 8.58 19.84
CA ALA A 217 -10.75 7.26 20.47
C ALA A 217 -12.11 7.01 21.14
N GLU A 218 -12.69 8.02 21.78
CA GLU A 218 -13.94 7.90 22.50
C GLU A 218 -15.16 7.80 21.56
N ASN A 219 -16.03 6.82 21.79
CA ASN A 219 -17.27 6.59 21.03
C ASN A 219 -17.06 6.50 19.51
N ASN A 220 -15.90 5.98 19.10
CA ASN A 220 -15.54 5.80 17.70
C ASN A 220 -16.29 4.60 17.08
N PRO A 221 -17.17 4.83 16.09
CA PRO A 221 -17.98 3.77 15.49
C PRO A 221 -17.23 2.96 14.42
N VAL A 222 -16.07 3.45 13.95
CA VAL A 222 -15.37 2.91 12.78
C VAL A 222 -14.80 1.50 13.01
N PRO A 223 -14.14 1.18 14.15
CA PRO A 223 -13.59 -0.16 14.34
C PRO A 223 -14.64 -1.27 14.21
N GLU A 224 -15.86 -1.06 14.73
CA GLU A 224 -16.92 -2.06 14.66
C GLU A 224 -17.38 -2.34 13.22
N SER A 225 -17.44 -1.32 12.35
CA SER A 225 -17.76 -1.56 10.93
C SER A 225 -16.62 -2.30 10.21
N PHE A 226 -15.37 -2.02 10.54
CA PHE A 226 -14.22 -2.81 10.05
C PHE A 226 -14.30 -4.27 10.53
N TYR A 227 -14.64 -4.51 11.79
CA TYR A 227 -14.80 -5.87 12.32
C TYR A 227 -15.93 -6.63 11.65
N ALA A 228 -17.10 -6.00 11.49
CA ALA A 228 -18.24 -6.58 10.79
C ALA A 228 -17.85 -6.96 9.34
N TYR A 229 -17.15 -6.07 8.66
CA TYR A 229 -16.67 -6.30 7.30
C TYR A 229 -15.67 -7.46 7.22
N LEU A 230 -14.68 -7.54 8.12
CA LEU A 230 -13.72 -8.64 8.14
C LEU A 230 -14.40 -9.99 8.43
N LYS A 231 -15.40 -10.01 9.33
CA LYS A 231 -16.21 -11.20 9.59
C LYS A 231 -16.99 -11.66 8.35
N GLU A 232 -17.33 -10.75 7.44
CA GLU A 232 -18.02 -11.12 6.20
C GLU A 232 -17.06 -11.47 5.06
N LYS A 233 -16.00 -10.68 4.88
CA LYS A 233 -15.19 -10.63 3.65
C LYS A 233 -13.77 -11.19 3.77
N LEU A 234 -13.31 -11.63 4.94
CA LEU A 234 -12.03 -12.33 5.02
C LEU A 234 -12.07 -13.58 4.11
N PRO A 235 -11.06 -13.75 3.24
CA PRO A 235 -11.02 -14.91 2.34
C PRO A 235 -10.69 -16.19 3.09
N GLU A 236 -10.87 -17.32 2.40
CA GLU A 236 -10.51 -18.64 2.90
C GLU A 236 -9.03 -18.68 3.32
N PRO A 237 -8.72 -19.04 4.58
CA PRO A 237 -7.37 -18.94 5.14
C PRO A 237 -6.30 -19.70 4.36
N GLN A 238 -6.65 -20.81 3.71
CA GLN A 238 -5.70 -21.63 2.95
C GLN A 238 -5.24 -20.95 1.66
N THR A 239 -5.88 -19.84 1.28
CA THR A 239 -5.65 -19.19 0.00
C THR A 239 -4.80 -17.94 0.09
N VAL A 240 -4.58 -17.36 1.28
CA VAL A 240 -3.83 -16.10 1.45
C VAL A 240 -2.95 -16.12 2.69
N LYS A 241 -1.97 -15.21 2.75
CA LYS A 241 -1.18 -14.90 3.95
C LYS A 241 -1.45 -13.48 4.44
N ILE A 242 -1.72 -13.28 5.73
CA ILE A 242 -1.99 -11.95 6.29
C ILE A 242 -1.07 -11.67 7.47
N TYR A 243 -0.33 -10.56 7.40
CA TYR A 243 0.51 -10.09 8.49
C TYR A 243 -0.04 -8.78 9.07
N PHE A 244 -0.06 -8.70 10.40
CA PHE A 244 -0.30 -7.47 11.16
C PHE A 244 0.85 -7.19 12.11
N ASP A 245 1.13 -5.91 12.36
CA ASP A 245 1.87 -5.51 13.55
C ASP A 245 1.42 -4.17 14.12
N TYR A 246 1.91 -3.87 15.31
CA TYR A 246 1.74 -2.59 16.00
C TYR A 246 2.84 -2.37 17.05
N GLY A 247 3.18 -1.10 17.28
CA GLY A 247 3.94 -0.65 18.44
C GLY A 247 3.05 -0.45 19.66
N THR A 248 3.53 0.20 20.72
CA THR A 248 2.75 0.37 21.97
C THR A 248 2.84 1.77 22.58
N VAL A 249 3.44 2.74 21.88
CA VAL A 249 3.57 4.12 22.37
C VAL A 249 3.10 5.11 21.30
N GLU A 250 2.85 6.35 21.72
CA GLU A 250 2.29 7.41 20.87
C GLU A 250 0.98 6.95 20.22
N LEU A 251 0.80 7.16 18.91
CA LEU A 251 -0.42 6.77 18.21
C LEU A 251 -0.68 5.25 18.27
N ASP A 252 0.38 4.42 18.27
CA ASP A 252 0.25 2.96 18.31
C ASP A 252 -0.27 2.45 19.66
N ALA A 253 -0.21 3.25 20.73
CA ALA A 253 -0.75 2.87 22.04
C ALA A 253 -2.26 2.56 22.00
N MET A 254 -2.98 3.04 20.98
CA MET A 254 -4.41 2.76 20.79
C MET A 254 -4.68 1.41 20.12
N TYR A 255 -3.69 0.79 19.48
CA TYR A 255 -3.89 -0.38 18.62
C TYR A 255 -3.98 -1.73 19.31
N PRO A 256 -3.33 -2.02 20.46
CA PRO A 256 -3.41 -3.34 21.10
C PRO A 256 -4.84 -3.87 21.31
N PRO A 257 -5.78 -3.12 21.93
CA PRO A 257 -7.14 -3.62 22.11
C PRO A 257 -7.90 -3.78 20.80
N LEU A 258 -7.63 -2.91 19.81
CA LEU A 258 -8.31 -2.94 18.52
C LEU A 258 -7.81 -4.10 17.65
N GLN A 259 -6.51 -4.36 17.64
CA GLN A 259 -5.91 -5.48 16.94
C GLN A 259 -6.27 -6.81 17.61
N ALA A 260 -6.41 -6.87 18.95
CA ALA A 260 -6.88 -8.07 19.62
C ALA A 260 -8.27 -8.53 19.12
N LYS A 261 -9.18 -7.59 18.81
CA LYS A 261 -10.47 -7.91 18.17
C LYS A 261 -10.34 -8.43 16.74
N VAL A 262 -9.38 -7.92 15.97
CA VAL A 262 -9.05 -8.48 14.66
C VAL A 262 -8.49 -9.90 14.82
N ASP A 263 -7.59 -10.12 15.76
CA ASP A 263 -6.99 -11.41 16.04
C ASP A 263 -8.05 -12.46 16.45
N GLU A 264 -9.06 -12.08 17.27
CA GLU A 264 -10.23 -12.92 17.57
C GLU A 264 -10.99 -13.32 16.28
N ILE A 265 -11.19 -12.39 15.35
CA ILE A 265 -11.85 -12.65 14.05
C ILE A 265 -10.99 -13.60 13.22
N MET A 266 -9.68 -13.38 13.13
CA MET A 266 -8.75 -14.24 12.39
C MET A 266 -8.84 -15.69 12.88
N VAL A 267 -8.81 -15.90 14.20
CA VAL A 267 -9.00 -17.24 14.81
C VAL A 267 -10.37 -17.83 14.46
N SER A 268 -11.44 -17.05 14.60
CA SER A 268 -12.81 -17.51 14.30
C SER A 268 -13.00 -17.92 12.83
N LYS A 269 -12.19 -17.35 11.93
CA LYS A 269 -12.17 -17.65 10.50
C LYS A 269 -11.24 -18.80 10.13
N GLY A 270 -10.56 -19.42 11.09
CA GLY A 270 -9.67 -20.56 10.85
C GLY A 270 -8.27 -20.19 10.37
N PHE A 271 -7.86 -18.92 10.53
CA PHE A 271 -6.46 -18.54 10.33
C PHE A 271 -5.59 -19.11 11.45
N THR A 272 -4.38 -19.53 11.09
CA THR A 272 -3.38 -20.13 11.97
C THR A 272 -2.03 -19.47 11.74
N LYS A 273 -1.01 -19.84 12.51
CA LYS A 273 0.35 -19.29 12.37
C LYS A 273 1.00 -19.55 10.99
N VAL A 274 0.42 -20.44 10.17
CA VAL A 274 0.89 -20.73 8.81
C VAL A 274 0.50 -19.63 7.82
N ASN A 275 -0.71 -19.08 7.96
CA ASN A 275 -1.30 -18.14 7.00
C ASN A 275 -1.65 -16.78 7.65
N TRP A 276 -1.41 -16.62 8.94
CA TRP A 276 -1.56 -15.36 9.64
C TRP A 276 -0.52 -15.17 10.75
N MET A 277 -0.08 -13.93 10.92
CA MET A 277 0.80 -13.51 12.01
C MET A 277 0.43 -12.11 12.49
N THR A 278 0.28 -11.93 13.80
CA THR A 278 0.24 -10.60 14.44
C THR A 278 1.47 -10.45 15.34
N LYS A 279 2.13 -9.28 15.31
CA LYS A 279 3.29 -8.96 16.16
C LYS A 279 3.12 -7.64 16.92
N GLU A 280 3.34 -7.70 18.23
CA GLU A 280 3.47 -6.53 19.10
C GLU A 280 4.95 -6.14 19.25
N PHE A 281 5.25 -4.86 19.14
CA PHE A 281 6.58 -4.28 19.36
C PHE A 281 6.57 -3.26 20.49
N LYS A 282 6.76 -3.75 21.72
CA LYS A 282 6.76 -2.94 22.94
C LYS A 282 7.74 -1.77 22.88
N GLY A 283 7.27 -0.59 23.23
CA GLY A 283 8.06 0.65 23.30
C GLY A 283 8.32 1.30 21.95
N GLU A 284 7.83 0.73 20.85
CA GLU A 284 7.98 1.33 19.53
C GLU A 284 6.75 2.16 19.12
N ASN A 285 6.99 3.18 18.30
CA ASN A 285 5.98 4.18 17.90
C ASN A 285 5.51 4.02 16.44
N HIS A 286 4.66 4.95 16.01
CA HIS A 286 4.05 5.00 14.68
C HIS A 286 4.93 5.79 13.68
N SER A 287 6.07 5.23 13.27
CA SER A 287 7.04 5.93 12.41
C SER A 287 7.72 5.06 11.36
N GLU A 288 8.23 5.67 10.29
CA GLU A 288 9.01 5.02 9.24
C GLU A 288 10.26 4.33 9.79
N LYS A 289 10.89 4.91 10.82
CA LYS A 289 12.03 4.30 11.51
C LYS A 289 11.65 2.98 12.16
N ALA A 290 10.49 2.93 12.81
CA ALA A 290 9.99 1.72 13.44
C ALA A 290 9.59 0.67 12.39
N TRP A 291 8.89 1.07 11.33
CA TRP A 291 8.52 0.18 10.23
C TRP A 291 9.75 -0.37 9.50
N LYS A 292 10.77 0.45 9.20
CA LYS A 292 12.07 0.03 8.62
C LYS A 292 12.73 -1.06 9.48
N LYS A 293 12.73 -0.90 10.81
CA LYS A 293 13.32 -1.87 11.75
C LYS A 293 12.61 -3.23 11.70
N ARG A 294 11.28 -3.23 11.58
CA ARG A 294 10.44 -4.45 11.63
C ARG A 294 10.27 -5.11 10.26
N LEU A 295 10.48 -4.38 9.17
CA LEU A 295 10.20 -4.78 7.79
C LEU A 295 10.69 -6.18 7.40
N PRO A 296 11.86 -6.68 7.86
CA PRO A 296 12.30 -8.03 7.51
C PRO A 296 11.30 -9.14 7.89
N ILE A 297 10.48 -8.95 8.93
CA ILE A 297 9.54 -9.94 9.45
C ILE A 297 8.37 -10.17 8.47
N PRO A 298 7.55 -9.15 8.12
CA PRO A 298 6.46 -9.33 7.15
C PRO A 298 6.97 -9.78 5.79
N MET A 299 8.11 -9.24 5.32
CA MET A 299 8.67 -9.61 4.02
C MET A 299 9.04 -11.09 3.98
N THR A 300 9.67 -11.60 5.04
CA THR A 300 10.00 -13.03 5.14
C THR A 300 8.73 -13.89 5.19
N PHE A 301 7.73 -13.49 5.97
CA PHE A 301 6.48 -14.25 6.11
C PHE A 301 5.71 -14.39 4.79
N LEU A 302 5.56 -13.29 4.04
CA LEU A 302 4.83 -13.26 2.79
C LEU A 302 5.61 -13.93 1.64
N LEU A 303 6.88 -13.52 1.47
CA LEU A 303 7.69 -13.83 0.29
C LEU A 303 8.57 -15.07 0.44
N GLN A 304 8.36 -15.88 1.49
CA GLN A 304 9.09 -17.13 1.69
C GLN A 304 9.06 -18.01 0.43
N ASN A 305 10.20 -18.67 0.16
CA ASN A 305 10.33 -19.70 -0.88
C ASN A 305 9.46 -20.93 -0.59
#